data_AF-A0A9X3ESR6-F1
#
_entry.id   AF-A0A9X3ESR6-F1
#
_cell.length_a   1.000
_cell.length_b   1.000
_cell.length_c   1.000
_cell.angle_alpha   90.00
_cell.angle_beta   90.00
_cell.angle_gamma   90.00
#
_symmetry.space_group_name_H-M   'P 1'
#
loop_
_entity.id
_entity.type
_entity.pdbx_description
1 polymer ?
#
loop_
_entity_poly.entity_id
_entity_poly.type
_entity_poly.pdbx_seq_one_letter_code
_entity_poly.pdbx_strand_id
1 'polypeptide(L)' 'MARRVRARQSSERPPILVALTGYGLEADREATYAAGFDHHLTKPVGLKDLAKVFHAHAHDLGSG' A
#
# COMPACT_ATOMS: atom_id res chain seq x y z
N MET A 1 5.80 -9.38 5.85
CA MET A 1 6.08 -8.13 6.60
C MET A 1 4.80 -7.39 6.97
N ALA A 2 3.94 -7.02 6.01
CA ALA A 2 2.72 -6.26 6.27
C ALA A 2 1.79 -6.90 7.33
N ARG A 3 1.54 -8.22 7.28
CA ARG A 3 0.83 -8.95 8.37
C ARG A 3 1.31 -8.62 9.79
N ARG A 4 2.61 -8.46 10.02
CA ARG A 4 3.17 -8.10 11.35
C ARG A 4 2.87 -6.64 11.72
N VAL A 5 2.90 -5.74 10.74
CA VAL A 5 2.55 -4.32 10.94
C VAL A 5 1.08 -4.20 11.31
N ARG A 6 0.21 -4.90 10.55
CA ARG A 6 -1.24 -4.99 10.82
C ARG A 6 -1.53 -5.49 12.24
N ALA A 7 -0.87 -6.58 12.65
CA ALA A 7 -1.07 -7.15 13.98
C ALA A 7 -0.64 -6.20 15.13
N ARG A 8 0.33 -5.30 14.89
CA ARG A 8 0.84 -4.36 15.90
C ARG A 8 0.03 -3.05 15.97
N GLN A 9 -0.69 -2.71 14.90
CA GLN A 9 -1.41 -1.45 14.77
C GLN A 9 -2.92 -1.73 14.68
N SER A 10 -3.50 -2.09 15.83
CA SER A 10 -4.95 -2.08 16.02
C SER A 10 -5.41 -0.66 16.34
N SER A 11 -5.43 0.20 15.31
CA SER A 11 -6.07 1.51 15.38
C SER A 11 -7.40 1.47 14.65
N GLU A 12 -8.35 2.32 15.05
CA GLU A 12 -9.63 2.52 14.35
C GLU A 12 -9.41 2.88 12.86
N ARG A 13 -8.25 3.49 12.56
CA ARG A 13 -7.78 3.77 11.21
C ARG A 13 -6.38 3.20 11.04
N PRO A 14 -6.23 1.98 10.49
CA PRO A 14 -4.91 1.40 10.25
C PRO A 14 -4.22 2.13 9.08
N PRO A 15 -2.88 2.24 9.07
CA PRO A 15 -2.21 2.96 8.00
C PRO A 15 -2.31 2.24 6.66
N ILE A 16 -2.27 2.98 5.58
CA ILE A 16 -2.22 2.41 4.23
C ILE A 16 -0.80 1.87 3.97
N LEU A 17 -0.70 0.60 3.61
CA LEU A 17 0.57 -0.08 3.35
C LEU A 17 0.78 -0.21 1.84
N VAL A 18 1.79 0.48 1.33
CA VAL A 18 2.20 0.43 -0.08
C VAL A 18 3.53 -0.29 -0.18
N ALA A 19 3.60 -1.37 -0.96
CA ALA A 19 4.87 -2.01 -1.27
C ALA A 19 5.54 -1.30 -2.44
N LEU A 20 6.87 -1.14 -2.36
CA LEU A 20 7.68 -0.55 -3.42
C LEU A 20 8.77 -1.55 -3.85
N THR A 21 8.66 -2.11 -5.05
CA THR A 21 9.51 -3.21 -5.56
C THR A 21 10.38 -2.78 -6.75
N GLY A 22 11.42 -3.55 -7.07
CA GLY A 22 12.35 -3.24 -8.17
C GLY A 22 12.04 -3.92 -9.50
N TYR A 23 11.60 -5.18 -9.48
CA TYR A 23 11.15 -5.94 -10.64
C TYR A 23 9.68 -6.29 -10.42
N GLY A 24 8.80 -5.78 -11.27
CA GLY A 24 7.34 -5.92 -11.13
C GLY A 24 6.82 -7.14 -11.86
N LEU A 25 7.31 -8.34 -11.54
CA LEU A 25 6.68 -9.55 -12.06
C LEU A 25 5.27 -9.67 -11.48
N GLU A 26 4.34 -10.22 -12.26
CA GLU A 26 2.95 -10.37 -11.83
C GLU A 26 2.82 -11.20 -10.54
N ALA A 27 3.69 -12.20 -10.38
CA ALA A 27 3.81 -13.00 -9.15
C ALA A 27 4.23 -12.15 -7.93
N ASP A 28 5.09 -11.14 -8.10
CA ASP A 28 5.50 -10.25 -7.01
C ASP A 28 4.35 -9.35 -6.58
N ARG A 29 3.52 -8.93 -7.53
CA ARG A 29 2.31 -8.15 -7.28
C ARG A 29 1.31 -8.96 -6.44
N GLU A 30 1.03 -10.20 -6.83
CA GLU A 30 0.12 -11.09 -6.09
C GLU A 30 0.64 -11.41 -4.69
N ALA A 31 1.93 -11.75 -4.56
CA ALA A 31 2.56 -12.03 -3.28
C ALA A 31 2.51 -10.83 -2.33
N THR A 32 2.63 -9.62 -2.88
CA THR A 32 2.51 -8.38 -2.12
C THR A 32 1.11 -8.22 -1.50
N TYR A 33 0.06 -8.41 -2.29
CA TYR A 33 -1.31 -8.33 -1.79
C TYR A 33 -1.60 -9.45 -0.77
N ALA A 34 -1.19 -10.68 -1.06
CA ALA A 34 -1.33 -11.80 -0.13
C ALA A 34 -0.60 -11.58 1.21
N ALA A 35 0.46 -10.76 1.22
CA ALA A 35 1.18 -10.40 2.44
C ALA A 35 0.48 -9.32 3.29
N GLY A 36 -0.60 -8.71 2.79
CA GLY A 36 -1.44 -7.73 3.49
C GLY A 36 -1.12 -6.26 3.19
N PHE A 37 -0.49 -5.98 2.04
CA PHE A 37 -0.35 -4.61 1.52
C PHE A 37 -1.61 -4.21 0.74
N ASP A 38 -1.92 -2.91 0.73
CA ASP A 38 -3.09 -2.36 0.02
C ASP A 38 -2.75 -1.99 -1.42
N HIS A 39 -1.49 -1.64 -1.67
CA HIS A 39 -1.00 -1.20 -2.97
C HIS A 39 0.39 -1.77 -3.27
N HIS A 40 0.70 -1.92 -4.55
CA HIS A 40 2.02 -2.28 -5.04
C HIS A 40 2.47 -1.27 -6.10
N LEU A 41 3.65 -0.68 -5.90
CA LEU A 41 4.30 0.24 -6.82
C LEU A 41 5.67 -0.33 -7.21
N THR A 42 6.08 -0.10 -8.44
CA THR A 42 7.40 -0.50 -8.95
C THR A 42 8.31 0.71 -9.05
N LYS A 43 9.60 0.53 -8.80
CA LYS A 43 10.62 1.55 -9.03
C LYS A 43 10.93 1.67 -10.54
N PRO A 44 11.24 2.88 -11.04
CA PRO A 44 11.13 4.17 -10.34
C PRO A 44 9.67 4.57 -10.16
N VAL A 45 9.33 5.09 -8.98
CA VAL A 45 7.95 5.54 -8.70
C VAL A 45 7.77 6.98 -9.16
N GLY A 46 6.71 7.24 -9.93
CA GLY A 46 6.37 8.59 -10.37
C GLY A 46 5.40 9.28 -9.41
N LEU A 47 5.36 10.62 -9.45
CA LEU A 47 4.37 11.42 -8.71
C LEU A 47 2.93 11.06 -9.10
N LYS A 48 2.69 10.70 -10.37
CA LYS A 48 1.37 10.25 -10.82
C LYS A 48 0.93 8.95 -10.15
N ASP A 49 1.87 8.04 -9.87
CA ASP A 49 1.55 6.76 -9.24
C ASP A 49 1.25 6.93 -7.75
N LEU A 50 2.00 7.80 -7.08
CA LEU A 50 1.68 8.22 -5.71
C LEU A 50 0.33 8.94 -5.63
N ALA A 51 0.05 9.84 -6.59
CA ALA A 51 -1.23 10.55 -6.65
C ALA A 51 -2.40 9.56 -6.74
N LYS A 52 -2.31 8.49 -7.54
CA LYS A 52 -3.36 7.45 -7.60
C LYS A 52 -3.62 6.82 -6.24
N VAL A 53 -2.58 6.51 -5.48
CA VAL A 53 -2.72 5.95 -4.12
C VAL A 53 -3.41 6.93 -3.18
N PHE A 54 -3.03 8.21 -3.21
CA PHE A 54 -3.67 9.23 -2.37
C PHE A 54 -5.13 9.45 -2.75
N HIS A 55 -5.45 9.51 -4.04
CA HIS A 55 -6.84 9.66 -4.50
C HIS A 55 -7.71 8.47 -4.12
N ALA A 56 -7.17 7.24 -4.20
CA ALA A 56 -7.88 6.02 -3.80
C ALA A 56 -8.30 6.02 -2.32
N HIS A 57 -7.59 6.79 -1.49
CA HIS A 57 -7.79 6.85 -0.04
C HIS A 57 -8.13 8.24 0.49
N ALA A 58 -8.50 9.18 -0.40
CA ALA A 58 -8.81 10.56 -0.04
C ALA A 58 -10.03 10.67 0.88
N HIS A 59 -10.96 9.72 0.81
CA HIS A 59 -12.14 9.65 1.68
C HIS A 59 -11.78 9.29 3.14
N ASP A 60 -10.65 8.62 3.38
CA ASP A 60 -10.25 8.16 4.71
C ASP A 60 -9.46 9.23 5.49
N LEU A 61 -8.97 10.25 4.79
CA LEU A 61 -8.18 11.36 5.35
C LEU A 61 -9.05 12.57 5.76
N GLY A 62 -10.34 12.59 5.38
CA GLY A 62 -11.22 13.76 5.48
C GLY A 62 -12.22 13.77 6.64
N SER A 63 -12.10 12.89 7.64
CA SER A 63 -12.98 12.89 8.82
C SER A 63 -12.17 13.16 10.08
N GLY A 64 -11.85 14.43 10.33
CA GLY A 64 -11.19 14.93 11.54
C GLY A 64 -11.69 16.33 11.86
#